data_AF-A0A7D7LGX3-F1
#
_entry.id   AF-A0A7D7LGX3-F1
#
_cell.length_a   1.000
_cell.length_b   1.000
_cell.length_c   1.000
_cell.angle_alpha   90.00
_cell.angle_beta   90.00
_cell.angle_gamma   90.00
#
_symmetry.space_group_name_H-M   'P 1'
#
loop_
_entity.id
_entity.type
_entity.pdbx_description
1 polymer ?
#
loop_
_entity_poly.entity_id
_entity_poly.type
_entity_poly.pdbx_seq_one_letter_code
_entity_poly.pdbx_strand_id
1 'polypeptide(L)'
;MATATITTQESGWWAGNARFINLSGRLLGAHVAHAGLIVLWAGAMTLFEITKYNPSQPMYEQGLILLPHLATLGFGDGGEIIDTYPYFVIGVLHLISSAVLGAGGIYHALLGPEVLSENPSFPGFFGYDWKDEDKMTTIIGIHLLLLGFGAWLLVAKALFWGGLYDPAVASVRVITEPTINPGRIFGYLFGAFGKQGMAAVNNLEDVIGGHIWVGILCIVGGFWHILTKPFAWAKKLLFWSGEAYLSYSLGALAYMGLLAAYFVTVNDTVYPTVFYGPLGLSTTASGAITVRTWLATSHFALAVVFLAGHIWHALRVRVIAAGLDFQQGVVNPAGMPEIGNLYTPVNASDITLKFLANLPIYRQGLSPFSRGLEIGMAHGYFLIGPFVKLGPLRDTELANQAGLLSTIGLLLILSICLWLYGSVSFQGSKPPQGELPENMKTAKSWSEFNAGWTVGSCGGALFAFLLLTNSSFFF
;
A
#
# COMPACT_ATOMS: atom_id res chain seq x y z
N MET A 1 15.80 29.29 -4.17
CA MET A 1 15.04 28.03 -4.24
C MET A 1 15.85 27.13 -5.16
N ALA A 2 16.53 26.11 -4.62
CA ALA A 2 17.49 25.33 -5.39
C ALA A 2 16.77 24.46 -6.41
N THR A 3 16.99 24.76 -7.69
CA THR A 3 16.59 23.94 -8.84
C THR A 3 17.45 22.68 -8.84
N ALA A 4 16.96 21.62 -8.19
CA ALA A 4 17.45 20.28 -8.45
C ALA A 4 16.92 19.86 -9.84
N THR A 5 17.72 20.11 -10.86
CA THR A 5 17.51 19.53 -12.18
C THR A 5 17.65 18.02 -12.03
N ILE A 6 16.55 17.28 -12.17
CA ILE A 6 16.57 15.82 -12.24
C ILE A 6 17.32 15.48 -13.52
N THR A 7 18.64 15.28 -13.44
CA THR A 7 19.40 14.61 -14.49
C THR A 7 18.75 13.25 -14.70
N THR A 8 18.50 12.89 -15.94
CA THR A 8 17.98 11.59 -16.38
C THR A 8 18.85 10.47 -15.81
N GLN A 9 18.57 10.07 -14.58
CA GLN A 9 19.16 8.92 -13.94
C GLN A 9 18.60 7.73 -14.71
N GLU A 10 19.48 6.96 -15.36
CA GLU A 10 19.11 5.82 -16.20
C GLU A 10 18.28 4.82 -15.37
N SER A 11 16.96 4.99 -15.38
CA SER A 11 16.04 4.08 -14.72
C SER A 11 16.27 2.70 -15.33
N GLY A 12 16.48 1.67 -14.52
CA GLY A 12 16.63 0.30 -15.01
C GLY A 12 15.41 -0.15 -15.84
N TRP A 13 15.54 -1.22 -16.62
CA TRP A 13 14.45 -1.69 -17.50
C TRP A 13 13.14 -1.95 -16.74
N TRP A 14 13.23 -2.40 -15.49
CA TRP A 14 12.09 -2.65 -14.59
C TRP A 14 11.33 -1.37 -14.16
N ALA A 15 11.93 -0.19 -14.32
CA ALA A 15 11.30 1.12 -14.13
C ALA A 15 11.23 1.93 -15.44
N GLY A 16 11.22 1.25 -16.59
CA GLY A 16 11.34 1.87 -17.91
C GLY A 16 10.31 2.97 -18.20
N ASN A 17 9.08 2.84 -17.69
CA ASN A 17 8.03 3.84 -17.91
C ASN A 17 8.33 5.21 -17.27
N ALA A 18 9.19 5.27 -16.25
CA ALA A 18 9.63 6.53 -15.66
C ALA A 18 10.41 7.42 -16.66
N ARG A 19 10.98 6.82 -17.72
CA ARG A 19 11.67 7.54 -18.79
C ARG A 19 10.72 8.40 -19.63
N PHE A 20 9.41 8.16 -19.56
CA PHE A 20 8.40 8.86 -20.35
C PHE A 20 7.77 10.06 -19.62
N ILE A 21 8.18 10.38 -18.39
CA ILE A 21 7.58 11.45 -17.58
C ILE A 21 7.51 12.77 -18.34
N ASN A 22 8.56 13.12 -19.10
CA ASN A 22 8.63 14.37 -19.87
C ASN A 22 8.40 14.18 -21.39
N LEU A 23 7.96 12.99 -21.83
CA LEU A 23 7.66 12.69 -23.23
C LEU A 23 6.14 12.67 -23.43
N SER A 24 5.51 13.84 -23.42
CA SER A 24 4.05 13.99 -23.41
C SER A 24 3.33 13.26 -24.56
N GLY A 25 3.94 13.17 -25.74
CA GLY A 25 3.38 12.42 -26.87
C GLY A 25 3.48 10.89 -26.70
N ARG A 26 4.63 10.40 -26.23
CA ARG A 26 4.82 8.96 -25.92
C ARG A 26 3.93 8.54 -24.76
N LEU A 27 3.83 9.37 -23.73
CA LEU A 27 3.01 9.12 -22.56
C LEU A 27 1.51 9.15 -22.90
N LEU A 28 1.07 10.06 -23.78
CA LEU A 28 -0.28 10.02 -24.36
C LEU A 28 -0.54 8.67 -25.05
N GLY A 29 0.39 8.22 -25.91
CA GLY A 29 0.28 6.92 -26.58
C GLY A 29 0.14 5.75 -25.61
N ALA A 30 0.93 5.74 -24.53
CA ALA A 30 0.82 4.72 -23.48
C ALA A 30 -0.56 4.72 -22.79
N HIS A 31 -1.10 5.90 -22.45
CA HIS A 31 -2.43 6.01 -21.82
C HIS A 31 -3.56 5.57 -22.76
N VAL A 32 -3.52 5.99 -24.03
CA VAL A 32 -4.53 5.62 -25.03
C VAL A 32 -4.48 4.12 -25.34
N ALA A 33 -3.28 3.54 -25.47
CA ALA A 33 -3.12 2.09 -25.64
C ALA A 33 -3.64 1.32 -24.43
N HIS A 34 -3.36 1.79 -23.21
CA HIS A 34 -3.87 1.18 -21.98
C HIS A 34 -5.40 1.27 -21.88
N ALA A 35 -6.01 2.39 -22.28
CA ALA A 35 -7.46 2.50 -22.41
C ALA A 35 -8.01 1.49 -23.43
N GLY A 36 -7.30 1.29 -24.55
CA GLY A 36 -7.60 0.23 -25.51
C GLY A 36 -7.62 -1.16 -24.88
N LEU A 37 -6.68 -1.50 -23.99
CA LEU A 37 -6.68 -2.79 -23.28
C LEU A 37 -7.89 -2.98 -22.36
N ILE A 38 -8.31 -1.93 -21.65
CA ILE A 38 -9.50 -1.96 -20.78
C ILE A 38 -10.76 -2.22 -21.63
N VAL A 39 -10.91 -1.48 -22.72
CA VAL A 39 -12.07 -1.60 -23.61
C VAL A 39 -12.07 -2.93 -24.37
N LEU A 40 -10.89 -3.43 -24.75
CA LEU A 40 -10.72 -4.77 -25.32
C LEU A 40 -11.18 -5.85 -24.35
N TRP A 41 -10.74 -5.77 -23.10
CA TRP A 41 -11.13 -6.73 -22.06
C TRP A 41 -12.65 -6.70 -21.84
N ALA A 42 -13.27 -5.52 -21.75
CA ALA A 42 -14.72 -5.40 -21.59
C ALA A 42 -15.47 -6.09 -22.75
N GLY A 43 -15.08 -5.80 -24.01
CA GLY A 43 -15.72 -6.41 -25.17
C GLY A 43 -15.50 -7.92 -25.28
N ALA A 44 -14.24 -8.35 -25.20
CA ALA A 44 -13.86 -9.77 -25.32
C ALA A 44 -14.44 -10.62 -24.19
N MET A 45 -14.40 -10.12 -22.95
CA MET A 45 -14.92 -10.83 -21.79
C MET A 45 -16.45 -10.90 -21.82
N THR A 46 -17.17 -9.84 -22.23
CA THR A 46 -18.63 -9.92 -22.42
C THR A 46 -19.00 -10.97 -23.47
N LEU A 47 -18.31 -10.99 -24.62
CA LEU A 47 -18.55 -12.00 -25.65
C LEU A 47 -18.23 -13.42 -25.16
N PHE A 48 -17.14 -13.57 -24.40
CA PHE A 48 -16.80 -14.85 -23.77
C PHE A 48 -17.89 -15.32 -22.80
N GLU A 49 -18.38 -14.44 -21.92
CA GLU A 49 -19.44 -14.77 -20.96
C GLU A 49 -20.73 -15.21 -21.66
N ILE A 50 -21.10 -14.57 -22.78
CA ILE A 50 -22.25 -15.00 -23.60
C ILE A 50 -22.09 -16.46 -24.06
N THR A 51 -20.89 -16.90 -24.45
CA THR A 51 -20.65 -18.30 -24.87
C THR A 51 -20.75 -19.31 -23.72
N LYS A 52 -20.67 -18.84 -22.48
CA LYS A 52 -20.73 -19.67 -21.27
C LYS A 52 -22.06 -19.59 -20.56
N TYR A 53 -22.89 -18.61 -20.90
CA TYR A 53 -24.18 -18.38 -20.27
C TYR A 53 -25.15 -19.51 -20.56
N ASN A 54 -25.67 -20.11 -19.49
CA ASN A 54 -26.74 -21.08 -19.49
C ASN A 54 -27.95 -20.48 -18.75
N PRO A 55 -29.07 -20.18 -19.45
CA PRO A 55 -30.25 -19.59 -18.83
C PRO A 55 -30.93 -20.53 -17.81
N SER A 56 -30.68 -21.84 -17.88
CA SER A 56 -31.23 -22.81 -16.92
C SER A 56 -30.51 -22.81 -15.57
N GLN A 57 -29.49 -21.97 -15.37
CA GLN A 57 -28.73 -21.85 -14.13
C GLN A 57 -28.71 -20.40 -13.65
N PRO A 58 -28.64 -20.14 -12.32
CA PRO A 58 -28.47 -18.79 -11.81
C PRO A 58 -27.16 -18.17 -12.30
N MET A 59 -27.17 -16.86 -12.62
CA MET A 59 -25.98 -16.18 -13.15
C MET A 59 -24.79 -16.25 -12.19
N TYR A 60 -25.05 -16.14 -10.89
CA TYR A 60 -24.02 -16.09 -9.84
C TYR A 60 -23.25 -17.41 -9.65
N GLU A 61 -23.70 -18.53 -10.23
CA GLU A 61 -23.01 -19.83 -10.16
C GLU A 61 -22.10 -20.10 -11.36
N GLN A 62 -22.16 -19.27 -12.40
CA GLN A 62 -21.54 -19.53 -13.70
C GLN A 62 -20.22 -18.78 -13.92
N GLY A 63 -19.75 -18.02 -12.92
CA GLY A 63 -18.54 -17.22 -13.02
C GLY A 63 -18.67 -16.01 -13.97
N LEU A 64 -19.88 -15.46 -14.10
CA LEU A 64 -20.19 -14.31 -14.96
C LEU A 64 -20.05 -13.03 -14.15
N ILE A 65 -19.18 -12.10 -14.54
CA ILE A 65 -19.00 -10.83 -13.85
C ILE A 65 -19.55 -9.64 -14.64
N LEU A 66 -19.62 -9.70 -15.98
CA LEU A 66 -20.09 -8.60 -16.81
C LEU A 66 -21.58 -8.67 -17.15
N LEU A 67 -22.11 -9.86 -17.46
CA LEU A 67 -23.54 -10.01 -17.74
C LEU A 67 -24.42 -9.54 -16.56
N PRO A 68 -24.07 -9.81 -15.27
CA PRO A 68 -24.78 -9.22 -14.13
C PRO A 68 -24.83 -7.68 -14.12
N HIS A 69 -23.76 -7.00 -14.54
CA HIS A 69 -23.76 -5.53 -14.61
C HIS A 69 -24.71 -5.01 -15.69
N LEU A 70 -24.74 -5.67 -16.85
CA LEU A 70 -25.65 -5.33 -17.94
C LEU A 70 -27.11 -5.67 -17.59
N ALA A 71 -27.36 -6.78 -16.90
CA ALA A 71 -28.68 -7.14 -16.38
C ALA A 71 -29.19 -6.11 -15.36
N THR A 72 -28.31 -5.62 -14.48
CA THR A 72 -28.63 -4.55 -13.52
C THR A 72 -29.04 -3.24 -14.22
N LEU A 73 -28.45 -2.96 -15.39
CA LEU A 73 -28.86 -1.84 -16.25
C LEU A 73 -30.18 -2.07 -16.99
N GLY A 74 -30.87 -3.18 -16.74
CA GLY A 74 -32.20 -3.48 -17.28
C GLY A 74 -32.19 -4.09 -18.68
N PHE A 75 -31.08 -4.70 -19.12
CA PHE A 75 -31.05 -5.50 -20.34
C PHE A 75 -31.58 -6.93 -20.10
N GLY A 76 -32.76 -7.07 -19.50
CA GLY A 76 -33.35 -8.35 -19.13
C GLY A 76 -34.69 -8.08 -18.44
N ASP A 77 -35.33 -9.11 -17.87
CA ASP A 77 -36.49 -8.89 -16.99
C ASP A 77 -36.67 -10.08 -16.03
N GLY A 78 -37.37 -9.86 -14.91
CA GLY A 78 -37.68 -10.95 -13.97
C GLY A 78 -36.48 -11.59 -13.25
N GLY A 79 -35.29 -11.00 -13.37
CA GLY A 79 -34.04 -11.60 -12.87
C GLY A 79 -33.37 -12.55 -13.86
N GLU A 80 -33.81 -12.57 -15.11
CA GLU A 80 -33.29 -13.43 -16.17
C GLU A 80 -32.90 -12.63 -17.43
N ILE A 81 -31.98 -13.19 -18.22
CA ILE A 81 -31.64 -12.64 -19.54
C ILE A 81 -32.61 -13.21 -20.56
N ILE A 82 -33.60 -12.40 -20.96
CA ILE A 82 -34.61 -12.78 -21.95
C ILE A 82 -34.11 -12.70 -23.40
N ASP A 83 -33.10 -11.85 -23.65
CA ASP A 83 -32.48 -11.66 -24.96
C ASP A 83 -30.98 -11.34 -24.78
N THR A 84 -30.12 -12.14 -25.41
CA THR A 84 -28.66 -11.95 -25.36
C THR A 84 -28.17 -10.97 -26.41
N TYR A 85 -29.02 -10.51 -27.34
CA TYR A 85 -28.61 -9.61 -28.42
C TYR A 85 -28.06 -8.25 -27.93
N PRO A 86 -28.66 -7.55 -26.94
CA PRO A 86 -28.09 -6.31 -26.41
C PRO A 86 -26.69 -6.52 -25.80
N TYR A 87 -26.48 -7.64 -25.09
CA TYR A 87 -25.18 -8.01 -24.53
C TYR A 87 -24.14 -8.24 -25.63
N PHE A 88 -24.53 -8.94 -26.70
CA PHE A 88 -23.68 -9.17 -27.87
C PHE A 88 -23.29 -7.84 -28.55
N VAL A 89 -24.26 -6.94 -28.78
CA VAL A 89 -24.01 -5.62 -29.36
C VAL A 89 -23.03 -4.82 -28.51
N ILE A 90 -23.23 -4.78 -27.19
CA ILE A 90 -22.34 -4.07 -26.27
C ILE A 90 -20.93 -4.66 -26.31
N GLY A 91 -20.80 -5.99 -26.30
CA GLY A 91 -19.53 -6.69 -26.42
C GLY A 91 -18.78 -6.34 -27.73
N VAL A 92 -19.49 -6.38 -28.86
CA VAL A 92 -18.93 -6.03 -30.19
C VAL A 92 -18.53 -4.55 -30.26
N LEU A 93 -19.36 -3.63 -29.76
CA LEU A 93 -19.05 -2.20 -29.79
C LEU A 93 -17.79 -1.87 -28.99
N HIS A 94 -17.62 -2.48 -27.81
CA HIS A 94 -16.37 -2.35 -27.04
C HIS A 94 -15.20 -2.96 -27.81
N LEU A 95 -15.35 -4.18 -28.34
CA LEU A 95 -14.26 -4.83 -29.09
C LEU A 95 -13.78 -3.99 -30.28
N ILE A 96 -14.68 -3.43 -31.09
CA ILE A 96 -14.34 -2.58 -32.24
C ILE A 96 -13.72 -1.25 -31.76
N SER A 97 -14.29 -0.62 -30.74
CA SER A 97 -13.75 0.62 -30.16
C SER A 97 -12.33 0.44 -29.63
N SER A 98 -12.03 -0.73 -29.07
CA SER A 98 -10.68 -1.04 -28.58
C SER A 98 -9.62 -1.04 -29.68
N ALA A 99 -9.99 -1.44 -30.91
CA ALA A 99 -9.07 -1.44 -32.04
C ALA A 99 -8.71 0.00 -32.46
N VAL A 100 -9.68 0.93 -32.41
CA VAL A 100 -9.46 2.35 -32.69
C VAL A 100 -8.54 2.97 -31.63
N LEU A 101 -8.80 2.69 -30.34
CA LEU A 101 -7.95 3.14 -29.24
C LEU A 101 -6.54 2.54 -29.33
N GLY A 102 -6.43 1.23 -29.62
CA GLY A 102 -5.15 0.56 -29.82
C GLY A 102 -4.34 1.17 -30.97
N ALA A 103 -4.98 1.43 -32.11
CA ALA A 103 -4.33 2.07 -33.25
C ALA A 103 -3.84 3.49 -32.92
N GLY A 104 -4.67 4.31 -32.26
CA GLY A 104 -4.28 5.64 -31.79
C GLY A 104 -3.15 5.60 -30.76
N GLY A 105 -3.20 4.67 -29.82
CA GLY A 105 -2.17 4.45 -28.81
C GLY A 105 -0.82 4.07 -29.41
N ILE A 106 -0.81 3.11 -30.34
CA ILE A 106 0.41 2.69 -31.07
C ILE A 106 0.97 3.85 -31.91
N TYR A 107 0.09 4.59 -32.61
CA TYR A 107 0.51 5.75 -33.39
C TYR A 107 1.24 6.78 -32.51
N HIS A 108 0.64 7.21 -31.41
CA HIS A 108 1.26 8.20 -30.52
C HIS A 108 2.48 7.65 -29.77
N ALA A 109 2.49 6.35 -29.45
CA ALA A 109 3.61 5.72 -28.76
C ALA A 109 4.82 5.53 -29.67
N LEU A 110 4.66 5.31 -30.98
CA LEU A 110 5.75 4.92 -31.89
C LEU A 110 6.02 5.90 -33.04
N LEU A 111 4.98 6.46 -33.66
CA LEU A 111 5.09 7.26 -34.89
C LEU A 111 4.89 8.76 -34.69
N GLY A 112 4.08 9.15 -33.71
CA GLY A 112 3.81 10.55 -33.39
C GLY A 112 5.02 11.27 -32.78
N PRO A 113 4.92 12.60 -32.60
CA PRO A 113 5.96 13.38 -31.94
C PRO A 113 6.17 12.91 -30.50
N GLU A 114 7.43 12.88 -30.04
CA GLU A 114 7.74 12.39 -28.69
C GLU A 114 7.24 13.33 -27.59
N VAL A 115 7.29 14.63 -27.88
CA VAL A 115 6.81 15.73 -27.04
C VAL A 115 5.83 16.56 -27.86
N LEU A 116 4.65 16.80 -27.30
CA LEU A 116 3.64 17.67 -27.90
C LEU A 116 4.07 19.13 -27.72
N SER A 117 4.00 19.92 -28.79
CA SER A 117 4.39 21.33 -28.76
C SER A 117 3.52 22.14 -27.81
N GLU A 118 4.12 23.11 -27.11
CA GLU A 118 3.42 24.09 -26.28
C GLU A 118 3.46 25.45 -26.99
N ASN A 119 2.40 25.78 -27.73
CA ASN A 119 2.29 27.05 -28.44
C ASN A 119 0.82 27.50 -28.56
N PRO A 120 0.53 28.73 -29.01
CA PRO A 120 -0.86 29.21 -29.11
C PRO A 120 -1.70 28.55 -30.22
N SER A 121 -1.15 27.58 -30.95
CA SER A 121 -1.91 26.88 -32.00
C SER A 121 -2.81 25.80 -31.41
N PHE A 122 -3.75 25.28 -32.21
CA PHE A 122 -4.60 24.17 -31.78
C PHE A 122 -3.80 22.91 -31.37
N PRO A 123 -2.80 22.43 -32.13
CA PRO A 123 -1.88 21.39 -31.65
C PRO A 123 -1.17 21.76 -30.34
N GLY A 124 -0.85 23.04 -30.19
CA GLY A 124 -0.22 23.60 -29.00
C GLY A 124 -1.04 23.48 -27.73
N PHE A 125 -2.36 23.41 -27.85
CA PHE A 125 -3.27 23.16 -26.74
C PHE A 125 -3.06 21.79 -26.09
N PHE A 126 -2.47 20.81 -26.76
CA PHE A 126 -2.28 19.47 -26.19
C PHE A 126 -0.94 19.30 -25.46
N GLY A 127 0.01 20.22 -25.65
CA GLY A 127 1.24 20.29 -24.86
C GLY A 127 0.97 20.66 -23.40
N TYR A 128 1.82 20.18 -22.48
CA TYR A 128 1.74 20.51 -21.07
C TYR A 128 3.08 20.31 -20.35
N ASP A 129 3.35 21.15 -19.36
CA ASP A 129 4.34 20.91 -18.30
C ASP A 129 3.59 20.50 -17.01
N TRP A 130 4.07 19.48 -16.32
CA TRP A 130 3.54 19.06 -15.02
C TRP A 130 3.55 20.18 -13.96
N LYS A 131 4.43 21.17 -14.11
CA LYS A 131 4.53 22.33 -13.23
C LYS A 131 3.60 23.48 -13.64
N ASP A 132 3.01 23.43 -14.84
CA ASP A 132 1.97 24.38 -15.21
C ASP A 132 0.66 24.00 -14.51
N GLU A 133 0.50 24.56 -13.32
CA GLU A 133 -0.64 24.30 -12.45
C GLU A 133 -1.98 24.68 -13.11
N ASP A 134 -1.99 25.69 -13.99
CA ASP A 134 -3.18 26.18 -14.70
C ASP A 134 -3.58 25.21 -15.83
N LYS A 135 -2.58 24.69 -16.54
CA LYS A 135 -2.80 23.64 -17.52
C LYS A 135 -3.29 22.35 -16.86
N MET A 136 -2.75 21.98 -15.70
CA MET A 136 -3.20 20.82 -14.94
C MET A 136 -4.64 20.98 -14.46
N THR A 137 -5.05 22.15 -13.97
CA THR A 137 -6.46 22.40 -13.60
C THR A 137 -7.40 22.40 -14.80
N THR A 138 -6.95 22.89 -15.95
CA THR A 138 -7.73 22.82 -17.20
C THR A 138 -7.99 21.36 -17.61
N ILE A 139 -6.97 20.49 -17.58
CA ILE A 139 -7.09 19.08 -17.97
C ILE A 139 -8.04 18.33 -17.02
N ILE A 140 -7.87 18.46 -15.70
CA ILE A 140 -8.79 17.80 -14.75
C ILE A 140 -10.21 18.37 -14.87
N GLY A 141 -10.36 19.67 -15.15
CA GLY A 141 -11.66 20.28 -15.36
C GLY A 141 -12.41 19.69 -16.56
N ILE A 142 -11.73 19.46 -17.69
CA ILE A 142 -12.30 18.76 -18.85
C ILE A 142 -12.69 17.33 -18.50
N HIS A 143 -11.85 16.58 -17.78
CA HIS A 143 -12.18 15.23 -17.36
C HIS A 143 -13.38 15.18 -16.39
N LEU A 144 -13.51 16.16 -15.49
CA LEU A 144 -14.67 16.28 -14.61
C LEU A 144 -15.96 16.52 -15.40
N LEU A 145 -15.92 17.34 -16.46
CA LEU A 145 -17.08 17.48 -17.36
C LEU A 145 -17.46 16.14 -17.98
N LEU A 146 -16.48 15.38 -18.52
CA LEU A 146 -16.72 14.07 -19.12
C LEU A 146 -17.28 13.04 -18.12
N LEU A 147 -16.74 13.01 -16.91
CA LEU A 147 -17.26 12.16 -15.82
C LEU A 147 -18.68 12.54 -15.42
N GLY A 148 -18.97 13.85 -15.35
CA GLY A 148 -20.30 14.37 -15.07
C GLY A 148 -21.31 13.96 -16.14
N PHE A 149 -20.95 14.07 -17.43
CA PHE A 149 -21.78 13.54 -18.51
C PHE A 149 -21.97 12.03 -18.41
N GLY A 150 -20.94 11.28 -18.03
CA GLY A 150 -21.04 9.84 -17.76
C GLY A 150 -22.08 9.50 -16.68
N ALA A 151 -22.11 10.24 -15.57
CA ALA A 151 -23.12 10.06 -14.52
C ALA A 151 -24.54 10.37 -15.06
N TRP A 152 -24.69 11.42 -15.88
CA TRP A 152 -25.96 11.76 -16.51
C TRP A 152 -26.43 10.74 -17.55
N LEU A 153 -25.54 9.97 -18.19
CA LEU A 153 -25.94 8.85 -19.05
C LEU A 153 -26.65 7.76 -18.26
N LEU A 154 -26.23 7.47 -17.02
CA LEU A 154 -26.95 6.53 -16.16
C LEU A 154 -28.33 7.08 -15.76
N VAL A 155 -28.42 8.38 -15.44
CA VAL A 155 -29.70 9.05 -15.15
C VAL A 155 -30.63 8.93 -16.37
N ALA A 156 -30.13 9.22 -17.58
CA ALA A 156 -30.90 9.09 -18.80
C ALA A 156 -31.34 7.64 -19.08
N LYS A 157 -30.48 6.66 -18.81
CA LYS A 157 -30.83 5.23 -18.89
C LYS A 157 -32.01 4.88 -17.98
N ALA A 158 -31.98 5.36 -16.74
CA ALA A 158 -32.98 5.06 -15.73
C ALA A 158 -34.32 5.78 -15.96
N LEU A 159 -34.30 7.01 -16.49
CA LEU A 159 -35.50 7.82 -16.70
C LEU A 159 -36.15 7.65 -18.08
N PHE A 160 -35.34 7.47 -19.12
CA PHE A 160 -35.81 7.64 -20.51
C PHE A 160 -35.57 6.41 -21.40
N TRP A 161 -34.57 5.57 -21.09
CA TRP A 161 -34.19 4.43 -21.94
C TRP A 161 -34.44 3.08 -21.26
N GLY A 162 -35.70 2.83 -20.91
CA GLY A 162 -36.19 1.53 -20.46
C GLY A 162 -36.00 1.24 -18.96
N GLY A 163 -35.30 2.10 -18.20
CA GLY A 163 -35.21 1.93 -16.75
C GLY A 163 -34.05 1.05 -16.28
N LEU A 164 -34.13 0.58 -15.04
CA LEU A 164 -33.13 -0.29 -14.40
C LEU A 164 -33.84 -1.47 -13.74
N TYR A 165 -33.10 -2.56 -13.50
CA TYR A 165 -33.63 -3.68 -12.73
C TYR A 165 -33.79 -3.27 -11.26
N ASP A 166 -35.00 -3.39 -10.73
CA ASP A 166 -35.29 -3.12 -9.31
C ASP A 166 -35.57 -4.42 -8.56
N PRO A 167 -34.71 -4.83 -7.61
CA PRO A 167 -34.93 -6.04 -6.82
C PRO A 167 -36.17 -5.96 -5.92
N ALA A 168 -36.68 -4.77 -5.57
CA ALA A 168 -37.87 -4.62 -4.74
C ALA A 168 -39.16 -5.05 -5.45
N VAL A 169 -39.20 -4.94 -6.79
CA VAL A 169 -40.32 -5.40 -7.62
C VAL A 169 -39.93 -6.58 -8.53
N ALA A 170 -38.69 -7.04 -8.45
CA ALA A 170 -38.11 -8.13 -9.25
C ALA A 170 -38.31 -7.95 -10.77
N SER A 171 -38.25 -6.71 -11.27
CA SER A 171 -38.49 -6.39 -12.68
C SER A 171 -37.78 -5.10 -13.06
N VAL A 172 -37.59 -4.88 -14.37
CA VAL A 172 -37.08 -3.62 -14.90
C VAL A 172 -38.17 -2.55 -14.83
N ARG A 173 -37.84 -1.39 -14.26
CA ARG A 173 -38.75 -0.24 -14.23
C ARG A 173 -38.05 1.08 -14.50
N VAL A 174 -38.81 2.00 -15.07
CA VAL A 174 -38.42 3.40 -15.24
C VAL A 174 -38.49 4.11 -13.89
N ILE A 175 -37.50 4.94 -13.60
CA ILE A 175 -37.46 5.77 -12.39
C ILE A 175 -38.07 7.13 -12.72
N THR A 176 -39.30 7.38 -12.28
CA THR A 176 -40.04 8.61 -12.62
C THR A 176 -39.78 9.76 -11.64
N GLU A 177 -39.47 9.46 -10.38
CA GLU A 177 -39.34 10.45 -9.31
C GLU A 177 -38.02 10.26 -8.55
N PRO A 178 -36.85 10.56 -9.16
CA PRO A 178 -35.57 10.44 -8.47
C PRO A 178 -35.47 11.42 -7.30
N THR A 179 -34.82 10.99 -6.21
CA THR A 179 -34.67 11.80 -5.00
C THR A 179 -33.71 12.97 -5.22
N ILE A 180 -34.23 14.19 -5.27
CA ILE A 180 -33.40 15.40 -5.37
C ILE A 180 -33.09 16.06 -4.02
N ASN A 181 -33.73 15.62 -2.93
CA ASN A 181 -33.56 16.22 -1.61
C ASN A 181 -32.10 16.08 -1.13
N PRO A 182 -31.34 17.18 -0.93
CA PRO A 182 -29.93 17.11 -0.56
C PRO A 182 -29.71 16.52 0.83
N GLY A 183 -30.64 16.74 1.78
CA GLY A 183 -30.55 16.14 3.11
C GLY A 183 -30.59 14.62 3.07
N ARG A 184 -31.40 14.05 2.17
CA ARG A 184 -31.43 12.60 1.93
C ARG A 184 -30.18 12.13 1.21
N ILE A 185 -29.77 12.77 0.12
CA ILE A 185 -28.61 12.33 -0.67
C ILE A 185 -27.30 12.45 0.11
N PHE A 186 -27.02 13.60 0.71
CA PHE A 186 -25.77 13.81 1.45
C PHE A 186 -25.77 13.12 2.83
N GLY A 187 -26.93 12.79 3.39
CA GLY A 187 -27.02 12.02 4.64
C GLY A 187 -26.38 10.63 4.53
N TYR A 188 -26.34 10.02 3.35
CA TYR A 188 -25.64 8.76 3.10
C TYR A 188 -24.13 8.85 3.33
N LEU A 189 -23.50 10.01 3.08
CA LEU A 189 -22.06 10.22 3.32
C LEU A 189 -21.70 10.12 4.80
N PHE A 190 -22.66 10.40 5.69
CA PHE A 190 -22.49 10.42 7.14
C PHE A 190 -23.18 9.25 7.84
N GLY A 191 -23.68 8.26 7.09
CA GLY A 191 -24.33 7.07 7.64
C GLY A 191 -25.69 7.34 8.32
N ALA A 192 -26.39 8.41 7.93
CA ALA A 192 -27.68 8.78 8.51
C ALA A 192 -28.77 7.71 8.32
N PHE A 193 -28.62 6.85 7.30
CA PHE A 193 -29.61 5.85 6.89
C PHE A 193 -29.16 4.40 7.12
N GLY A 194 -28.01 4.19 7.77
CA GLY A 194 -27.51 2.85 8.07
C GLY A 194 -26.03 2.84 8.43
N LYS A 195 -25.62 1.80 9.18
CA LYS A 195 -24.21 1.61 9.59
C LYS A 195 -23.28 1.32 8.41
N GLN A 196 -23.84 0.96 7.26
CA GLN A 196 -23.13 0.70 6.01
C GLN A 196 -22.78 1.98 5.24
N GLY A 197 -23.12 3.17 5.75
CA GLY A 197 -22.82 4.44 5.08
C GLY A 197 -23.54 4.55 3.73
N MET A 198 -22.81 4.89 2.68
CA MET A 198 -23.36 4.95 1.31
C MET A 198 -23.90 3.60 0.82
N ALA A 199 -23.34 2.48 1.28
CA ALA A 199 -23.79 1.15 0.89
C ALA A 199 -25.14 0.75 1.53
N ALA A 200 -25.69 1.58 2.41
CA ALA A 200 -27.03 1.42 2.97
C ALA A 200 -28.16 1.86 2.01
N VAL A 201 -27.83 2.41 0.83
CA VAL A 201 -28.84 2.80 -0.17
C VAL A 201 -29.70 1.59 -0.56
N ASN A 202 -31.02 1.72 -0.49
CA ASN A 202 -31.96 0.61 -0.56
C ASN A 202 -33.12 0.80 -1.55
N ASN A 203 -33.03 1.81 -2.42
CA ASN A 203 -34.00 2.10 -3.46
C ASN A 203 -33.31 2.82 -4.63
N LEU A 204 -33.89 2.72 -5.83
CA LEU A 204 -33.29 3.27 -7.04
C LEU A 204 -33.48 4.77 -7.19
N GLU A 205 -34.52 5.35 -6.58
CA GLU A 205 -34.76 6.80 -6.57
C GLU A 205 -33.59 7.55 -5.94
N ASP A 206 -33.04 7.02 -4.84
CA ASP A 206 -31.87 7.57 -4.16
C ASP A 206 -30.57 7.32 -4.95
N VAL A 207 -30.44 6.16 -5.59
CA VAL A 207 -29.29 5.88 -6.48
C VAL A 207 -29.23 6.88 -7.62
N ILE A 208 -30.35 7.07 -8.33
CA ILE A 208 -30.41 8.00 -9.47
C ILE A 208 -30.35 9.46 -9.01
N GLY A 209 -31.02 9.79 -7.90
CA GLY A 209 -30.90 11.08 -7.24
C GLY A 209 -29.46 11.44 -6.89
N GLY A 210 -28.70 10.49 -6.35
CA GLY A 210 -27.28 10.64 -6.08
C GLY A 210 -26.45 10.91 -7.34
N HIS A 211 -26.72 10.18 -8.43
CA HIS A 211 -26.03 10.40 -9.72
C HIS A 211 -26.36 11.75 -10.36
N ILE A 212 -27.57 12.29 -10.16
CA ILE A 212 -27.91 13.67 -10.55
C ILE A 212 -27.00 14.65 -9.79
N TRP A 213 -26.89 14.51 -8.46
CA TRP A 213 -26.02 15.37 -7.66
C TRP A 213 -24.55 15.25 -8.03
N VAL A 214 -24.02 14.04 -8.16
CA VAL A 214 -22.62 13.81 -8.57
C VAL A 214 -22.38 14.39 -9.98
N GLY A 215 -23.30 14.17 -10.91
CA GLY A 215 -23.22 14.74 -12.27
C GLY A 215 -23.16 16.26 -12.26
N ILE A 216 -24.01 16.92 -11.47
CA ILE A 216 -23.99 18.38 -11.30
C ILE A 216 -22.66 18.84 -10.67
N LEU A 217 -22.22 18.20 -9.58
CA LEU A 217 -20.99 18.56 -8.87
C LEU A 217 -19.76 18.41 -9.77
N CYS A 218 -19.68 17.34 -10.55
CA CYS A 218 -18.61 17.13 -11.53
C CYS A 218 -18.65 18.19 -12.64
N ILE A 219 -19.82 18.53 -13.19
CA ILE A 219 -19.91 19.53 -14.26
C ILE A 219 -19.55 20.93 -13.74
N VAL A 220 -20.12 21.35 -12.61
CA VAL A 220 -19.83 22.64 -11.98
C VAL A 220 -18.37 22.72 -11.55
N GLY A 221 -17.84 21.66 -10.94
CA GLY A 221 -16.42 21.55 -10.59
C GLY A 221 -15.51 21.58 -11.82
N GLY A 222 -15.94 20.97 -12.92
CA GLY A 222 -15.22 20.99 -14.19
C GLY A 222 -15.07 22.40 -14.76
N PHE A 223 -16.18 23.14 -14.85
CA PHE A 223 -16.14 24.56 -15.25
C PHE A 223 -15.32 25.40 -14.28
N TRP A 224 -15.49 25.19 -12.97
CA TRP A 224 -14.70 25.88 -11.96
C TRP A 224 -13.19 25.68 -12.18
N HIS A 225 -12.73 24.45 -12.39
CA HIS A 225 -11.31 24.15 -12.61
C HIS A 225 -10.76 24.66 -13.94
N ILE A 226 -11.59 24.78 -14.98
CA ILE A 226 -11.19 25.40 -16.27
C ILE A 226 -11.08 26.92 -16.14
N LEU A 227 -11.96 27.54 -15.35
CA LEU A 227 -12.09 29.00 -15.27
C LEU A 227 -11.30 29.62 -14.13
N THR A 228 -10.66 28.83 -13.28
CA THR A 228 -9.92 29.31 -12.11
C THR A 228 -8.52 28.72 -12.04
N LYS A 229 -7.65 29.38 -11.27
CA LYS A 229 -6.28 28.92 -10.98
C LYS A 229 -6.19 28.45 -9.53
N PRO A 230 -5.28 27.51 -9.20
CA PRO A 230 -5.06 27.08 -7.83
C PRO A 230 -4.78 28.26 -6.89
N PHE A 231 -5.48 28.29 -5.76
CA PHE A 231 -5.28 29.31 -4.74
C PHE A 231 -3.94 29.15 -4.02
N ALA A 232 -3.41 30.26 -3.49
CA ALA A 232 -2.09 30.29 -2.84
C ALA A 232 -1.94 29.28 -1.68
N TRP A 233 -3.01 28.96 -0.95
CA TRP A 233 -2.95 27.97 0.13
C TRP A 233 -2.75 26.54 -0.42
N ALA A 234 -3.38 26.20 -1.54
CA ALA A 234 -3.25 24.89 -2.17
C ALA A 234 -1.84 24.71 -2.74
N LYS A 235 -1.30 25.76 -3.37
CA LYS A 235 0.08 25.78 -3.87
C LYS A 235 1.14 25.55 -2.78
N LYS A 236 0.88 26.02 -1.56
CA LYS A 236 1.77 25.83 -0.40
C LYS A 236 1.70 24.43 0.21
N LEU A 237 0.57 23.73 0.05
CA LEU A 237 0.32 22.46 0.70
C LEU A 237 0.64 21.25 -0.19
N LEU A 238 0.36 21.38 -1.49
CA LEU A 238 0.46 20.29 -2.46
C LEU A 238 1.79 20.32 -3.23
N PHE A 239 2.17 19.16 -3.77
CA PHE A 239 3.29 19.04 -4.69
C PHE A 239 2.78 19.04 -6.13
N TRP A 240 3.49 19.77 -7.00
CA TRP A 240 3.10 20.00 -8.39
C TRP A 240 4.10 19.29 -9.32
N SER A 241 3.90 17.98 -9.48
CA SER A 241 4.70 17.12 -10.35
C SER A 241 3.87 15.93 -10.83
N GLY A 242 4.24 15.34 -11.97
CA GLY A 242 3.53 14.17 -12.53
C GLY A 242 3.43 13.00 -11.55
N GLU A 243 4.50 12.73 -10.79
CA GLU A 243 4.49 11.68 -9.76
C GLU A 243 3.60 12.03 -8.57
N ALA A 244 3.51 13.30 -8.17
CA ALA A 244 2.59 13.74 -7.13
C ALA A 244 1.14 13.50 -7.55
N TYR A 245 0.77 13.90 -8.77
CA TYR A 245 -0.58 13.70 -9.31
C TYR A 245 -0.93 12.21 -9.46
N LEU A 246 0.03 11.39 -9.89
CA LEU A 246 -0.10 9.94 -9.89
C LEU A 246 -0.36 9.42 -8.47
N SER A 247 0.41 9.87 -7.46
CA SER A 247 0.23 9.43 -6.08
C SER A 247 -1.15 9.80 -5.53
N TYR A 248 -1.67 10.99 -5.82
CA TYR A 248 -3.01 11.41 -5.39
C TYR A 248 -4.10 10.52 -6.00
N SER A 249 -3.96 10.23 -7.30
CA SER A 249 -4.87 9.36 -8.03
C SER A 249 -4.84 7.92 -7.50
N LEU A 250 -3.65 7.37 -7.20
CA LEU A 250 -3.50 6.04 -6.61
C LEU A 250 -4.20 5.93 -5.24
N GLY A 251 -4.09 6.98 -4.42
CA GLY A 251 -4.79 7.03 -3.12
C GLY A 251 -6.30 7.05 -3.29
N ALA A 252 -6.81 7.84 -4.24
CA ALA A 252 -8.23 7.87 -4.58
C ALA A 252 -8.73 6.52 -5.12
N LEU A 253 -7.97 5.87 -6.02
CA LEU A 253 -8.31 4.55 -6.56
C LEU A 253 -8.29 3.46 -5.49
N ALA A 254 -7.35 3.51 -4.53
CA ALA A 254 -7.35 2.61 -3.39
C ALA A 254 -8.62 2.75 -2.55
N TYR A 255 -9.03 3.98 -2.23
CA TYR A 255 -10.29 4.23 -1.53
C TYR A 255 -11.50 3.72 -2.33
N MET A 256 -11.57 4.02 -3.63
CA MET A 256 -12.67 3.54 -4.50
C MET A 256 -12.71 2.02 -4.59
N GLY A 257 -11.56 1.34 -4.67
CA GLY A 257 -11.48 -0.12 -4.70
C GLY A 257 -11.93 -0.77 -3.39
N LEU A 258 -11.53 -0.21 -2.23
CA LEU A 258 -12.02 -0.66 -0.92
C LEU A 258 -13.53 -0.45 -0.79
N LEU A 259 -14.02 0.73 -1.22
CA LEU A 259 -15.44 1.04 -1.19
C LEU A 259 -16.22 0.10 -2.12
N ALA A 260 -15.75 -0.17 -3.34
CA ALA A 260 -16.38 -1.09 -4.28
C ALA A 260 -16.44 -2.53 -3.70
N ALA A 261 -15.34 -3.00 -3.11
CA ALA A 261 -15.30 -4.31 -2.44
C ALA A 261 -16.32 -4.39 -1.29
N TYR A 262 -16.46 -3.32 -0.51
CA TYR A 262 -17.46 -3.26 0.55
C TYR A 262 -18.89 -3.19 -0.01
N PHE A 263 -19.14 -2.33 -1.00
CA PHE A 263 -20.45 -2.11 -1.62
C PHE A 263 -21.00 -3.41 -2.21
N VAL A 264 -20.19 -4.11 -3.01
CA VAL A 264 -20.59 -5.40 -3.58
C VAL A 264 -20.75 -6.46 -2.50
N THR A 265 -20.11 -6.36 -1.33
CA THR A 265 -20.31 -7.34 -0.26
C THR A 265 -21.66 -7.19 0.44
N VAL A 266 -22.14 -5.95 0.64
CA VAL A 266 -23.26 -5.68 1.57
C VAL A 266 -24.53 -5.13 0.93
N ASN A 267 -24.47 -4.60 -0.29
CA ASN A 267 -25.63 -3.99 -0.94
C ASN A 267 -26.33 -5.00 -1.87
N ASP A 268 -27.66 -5.07 -1.77
CA ASP A 268 -28.52 -5.91 -2.62
C ASP A 268 -29.40 -5.10 -3.58
N THR A 269 -29.28 -3.77 -3.57
CA THR A 269 -30.05 -2.87 -4.45
C THR A 269 -29.36 -2.69 -5.80
N VAL A 270 -28.10 -2.20 -5.80
CA VAL A 270 -27.30 -2.03 -7.02
C VAL A 270 -26.43 -3.25 -7.35
N TYR A 271 -26.39 -4.23 -6.44
CA TYR A 271 -25.90 -5.58 -6.70
C TYR A 271 -26.97 -6.62 -6.34
N PRO A 272 -28.06 -6.74 -7.14
CA PRO A 272 -29.16 -7.65 -6.87
C PRO A 272 -28.72 -9.09 -6.59
N THR A 273 -29.26 -9.70 -5.55
CA THR A 273 -28.90 -11.08 -5.15
C THR A 273 -29.22 -12.11 -6.22
N VAL A 274 -30.24 -11.87 -7.05
CA VAL A 274 -30.58 -12.72 -8.21
C VAL A 274 -29.46 -12.82 -9.24
N PHE A 275 -28.65 -11.76 -9.40
CA PHE A 275 -27.54 -11.73 -10.37
C PHE A 275 -26.19 -12.05 -9.74
N TYR A 276 -25.94 -11.53 -8.52
CA TYR A 276 -24.62 -11.57 -7.89
C TYR A 276 -24.49 -12.64 -6.79
N GLY A 277 -25.60 -13.25 -6.37
CA GLY A 277 -25.67 -14.19 -5.26
C GLY A 277 -25.94 -13.52 -3.92
N PRO A 278 -26.10 -14.32 -2.84
CA PRO A 278 -26.40 -13.82 -1.51
C PRO A 278 -25.34 -12.84 -0.98
N LEU A 279 -25.75 -11.97 -0.06
CA LEU A 279 -24.87 -11.00 0.59
C LEU A 279 -23.70 -11.69 1.33
N GLY A 280 -22.59 -10.97 1.46
CA GLY A 280 -21.37 -11.48 2.06
C GLY A 280 -20.50 -12.28 1.12
N LEU A 281 -19.43 -12.85 1.68
CA LEU A 281 -18.54 -13.77 0.96
C LEU A 281 -19.09 -15.18 1.10
N SER A 282 -19.39 -15.83 -0.01
CA SER A 282 -20.15 -17.07 -0.04
C SER A 282 -19.73 -17.99 -1.19
N THR A 283 -19.96 -19.27 -0.93
CA THR A 283 -19.87 -20.35 -1.91
C THR A 283 -21.26 -20.98 -2.03
N THR A 284 -21.67 -21.36 -3.23
CA THR A 284 -22.96 -21.99 -3.48
C THR A 284 -22.98 -23.44 -2.96
N ALA A 285 -24.16 -24.05 -2.89
CA ALA A 285 -24.29 -25.47 -2.54
C ALA A 285 -23.55 -26.40 -3.52
N SER A 286 -23.40 -25.97 -4.78
CA SER A 286 -22.63 -26.65 -5.82
C SER A 286 -21.10 -26.48 -5.68
N GLY A 287 -20.63 -25.70 -4.70
CA GLY A 287 -19.21 -25.43 -4.47
C GLY A 287 -18.64 -24.28 -5.32
N ALA A 288 -19.47 -23.56 -6.07
CA ALA A 288 -19.03 -22.42 -6.88
C ALA A 288 -18.88 -21.16 -6.00
N ILE A 289 -17.77 -20.44 -6.16
CA ILE A 289 -17.57 -19.15 -5.51
C ILE A 289 -18.47 -18.12 -6.20
N THR A 290 -19.29 -17.40 -5.44
CA THR A 290 -20.24 -16.44 -6.01
C THR A 290 -19.52 -15.27 -6.69
N VAL A 291 -20.16 -14.71 -7.71
CA VAL A 291 -19.70 -13.50 -8.41
C VAL A 291 -19.44 -12.35 -7.44
N ARG A 292 -20.31 -12.19 -6.43
CA ARG A 292 -20.12 -11.23 -5.33
C ARG A 292 -18.78 -11.40 -4.63
N THR A 293 -18.42 -12.65 -4.30
CA THR A 293 -17.16 -12.98 -3.63
C THR A 293 -15.96 -12.68 -4.51
N TRP A 294 -16.02 -13.04 -5.80
CA TRP A 294 -14.96 -12.72 -6.77
C TRP A 294 -14.73 -11.22 -6.90
N LEU A 295 -15.80 -10.43 -7.07
CA LEU A 295 -15.70 -8.98 -7.16
C LEU A 295 -15.16 -8.37 -5.87
N ALA A 296 -15.68 -8.76 -4.70
CA ALA A 296 -15.23 -8.24 -3.41
C ALA A 296 -13.74 -8.49 -3.18
N THR A 297 -13.30 -9.74 -3.33
CA THR A 297 -11.91 -10.14 -3.03
C THR A 297 -10.91 -9.57 -4.03
N SER A 298 -11.25 -9.53 -5.33
CA SER A 298 -10.39 -8.95 -6.36
C SER A 298 -10.22 -7.44 -6.19
N HIS A 299 -11.31 -6.69 -5.95
CA HIS A 299 -11.23 -5.25 -5.75
C HIS A 299 -10.49 -4.90 -4.46
N PHE A 300 -10.65 -5.69 -3.39
CA PHE A 300 -9.88 -5.52 -2.17
C PHE A 300 -8.37 -5.73 -2.42
N ALA A 301 -7.99 -6.82 -3.10
CA ALA A 301 -6.60 -7.10 -3.41
C ALA A 301 -5.96 -5.99 -4.26
N LEU A 302 -6.66 -5.53 -5.31
CA LEU A 302 -6.21 -4.40 -6.13
C LEU A 302 -6.08 -3.12 -5.29
N ALA A 303 -7.07 -2.82 -4.45
CA ALA A 303 -7.04 -1.62 -3.61
C ALA A 303 -5.82 -1.58 -2.66
N VAL A 304 -5.44 -2.73 -2.10
CA VAL A 304 -4.22 -2.85 -1.27
C VAL A 304 -2.96 -2.55 -2.08
N VAL A 305 -2.86 -3.07 -3.31
CA VAL A 305 -1.72 -2.78 -4.21
C VAL A 305 -1.68 -1.30 -4.58
N PHE A 306 -2.83 -0.69 -4.90
CA PHE A 306 -2.92 0.74 -5.20
C PHE A 306 -2.56 1.61 -3.98
N LEU A 307 -2.93 1.19 -2.77
CA LEU A 307 -2.56 1.87 -1.54
C LEU A 307 -1.05 1.82 -1.30
N ALA A 308 -0.42 0.65 -1.53
CA ALA A 308 1.02 0.52 -1.47
C ALA A 308 1.72 1.43 -2.50
N GLY A 309 1.18 1.49 -3.73
CA GLY A 309 1.65 2.41 -4.77
C GLY A 309 1.51 3.89 -4.38
N HIS A 310 0.38 4.27 -3.77
CA HIS A 310 0.16 5.62 -3.23
C HIS A 310 1.24 5.97 -2.20
N ILE A 311 1.45 5.11 -1.20
CA ILE A 311 2.45 5.33 -0.15
C ILE A 311 3.84 5.46 -0.76
N TRP A 312 4.20 4.56 -1.67
CA TRP A 312 5.49 4.57 -2.36
C TRP A 312 5.75 5.90 -3.10
N HIS A 313 4.85 6.30 -4.00
CA HIS A 313 5.04 7.51 -4.81
C HIS A 313 4.91 8.79 -3.98
N ALA A 314 3.99 8.85 -3.01
CA ALA A 314 3.84 10.02 -2.15
C ALA A 314 5.07 10.24 -1.26
N LEU A 315 5.66 9.16 -0.73
CA LEU A 315 6.92 9.24 0.01
C LEU A 315 8.07 9.68 -0.91
N ARG A 316 8.17 9.10 -2.12
CA ARG A 316 9.17 9.49 -3.12
C ARG A 316 9.15 10.99 -3.42
N VAL A 317 7.99 11.54 -3.69
CA VAL A 317 7.80 12.98 -3.92
C VAL A 317 8.25 13.81 -2.72
N ARG A 318 7.86 13.43 -1.50
CA ARG A 318 8.19 14.20 -0.27
C ARG A 318 9.69 14.20 0.04
N VAL A 319 10.35 13.06 -0.13
CA VAL A 319 11.79 12.91 0.14
C VAL A 319 12.60 13.68 -0.90
N ILE A 320 12.26 13.57 -2.19
CA ILE A 320 12.89 14.37 -3.25
C ILE A 320 12.71 15.87 -2.96
N ALA A 321 11.52 16.30 -2.54
CA ALA A 321 11.27 17.69 -2.21
C ALA A 321 12.02 18.17 -0.95
N ALA A 322 12.34 17.26 -0.02
CA ALA A 322 13.21 17.54 1.13
C ALA A 322 14.70 17.58 0.77
N GLY A 323 15.07 17.38 -0.50
CA GLY A 323 16.46 17.33 -0.96
C GLY A 323 17.17 16.03 -0.59
N LEU A 324 16.41 14.98 -0.23
CA LEU A 324 16.92 13.65 0.08
C LEU A 324 16.76 12.77 -1.17
N ASP A 325 17.79 12.01 -1.52
CA ASP A 325 17.74 11.09 -2.65
C ASP A 325 17.46 9.66 -2.16
N PHE A 326 16.37 9.06 -2.66
CA PHE A 326 16.03 7.66 -2.41
C PHE A 326 17.10 6.68 -2.91
N GLN A 327 17.91 7.05 -3.91
CA GLN A 327 19.03 6.26 -4.43
C GLN A 327 20.34 6.48 -3.67
N GLN A 328 20.45 7.54 -2.86
CA GLN A 328 21.50 7.65 -1.83
C GLN A 328 21.12 6.94 -0.52
N GLY A 329 19.82 6.61 -0.38
CA GLY A 329 19.27 5.63 0.55
C GLY A 329 19.14 6.10 2.00
N VAL A 330 17.95 5.88 2.58
CA VAL A 330 17.76 5.68 4.04
C VAL A 330 18.03 4.21 4.40
N VAL A 331 17.98 3.32 3.41
CA VAL A 331 18.33 1.91 3.50
C VAL A 331 19.27 1.57 2.35
N ASN A 332 20.52 1.24 2.67
CA ASN A 332 21.56 0.93 1.70
C ASN A 332 21.94 -0.54 1.82
N PRO A 333 22.19 -1.28 0.72
CA PRO A 333 22.72 -2.63 0.85
C PRO A 333 24.07 -2.59 1.56
N ALA A 334 24.23 -3.42 2.58
CA ALA A 334 25.48 -3.59 3.32
C ALA A 334 26.41 -4.54 2.55
N GLY A 335 26.83 -4.09 1.37
CA GLY A 335 27.62 -4.87 0.41
C GLY A 335 26.79 -5.35 -0.78
N MET A 336 26.96 -6.62 -1.17
CA MET A 336 26.30 -7.19 -2.35
C MET A 336 24.78 -7.36 -2.12
N PRO A 337 23.92 -6.84 -3.02
CA PRO A 337 22.45 -6.90 -2.88
C PRO A 337 21.89 -8.32 -2.71
N GLU A 338 22.55 -9.33 -3.27
CA GLU A 338 22.16 -10.74 -3.28
C GLU A 338 22.23 -11.39 -1.89
N ILE A 339 22.95 -10.78 -0.95
CA ILE A 339 23.13 -11.27 0.42
C ILE A 339 21.95 -10.82 1.31
N GLY A 340 21.14 -9.85 0.87
CA GLY A 340 19.95 -9.39 1.60
C GLY A 340 20.26 -8.62 2.91
N ASN A 341 21.51 -8.23 3.11
CA ASN A 341 21.91 -7.41 4.26
C ASN A 341 21.68 -5.92 3.95
N LEU A 342 20.93 -5.23 4.81
CA LEU A 342 20.50 -3.86 4.61
C LEU A 342 20.96 -2.99 5.78
N TYR A 343 21.64 -1.89 5.49
CA TYR A 343 21.75 -0.74 6.38
C TYR A 343 20.36 -0.12 6.53
N THR A 344 19.92 0.12 7.75
CA THR A 344 18.60 0.65 8.12
C THR A 344 18.78 1.74 9.16
N PRO A 345 17.76 2.58 9.42
CA PRO A 345 17.77 3.53 10.53
C PRO A 345 18.00 2.90 11.91
N VAL A 346 17.82 1.58 12.05
CA VAL A 346 18.04 0.87 13.32
C VAL A 346 19.48 0.41 13.46
N ASN A 347 20.06 -0.26 12.45
CA ASN A 347 21.41 -0.85 12.54
C ASN A 347 22.54 0.06 12.02
N ALA A 348 22.22 1.10 11.23
CA ALA A 348 23.21 1.96 10.57
C ALA A 348 23.10 3.44 10.95
N SER A 349 22.25 3.79 11.92
CA SER A 349 22.17 5.17 12.39
C SER A 349 23.39 5.58 13.23
N ASP A 350 23.71 6.87 13.20
CA ASP A 350 24.78 7.44 14.03
C ASP A 350 24.61 7.13 15.52
N ILE A 351 23.37 7.06 16.01
CA ILE A 351 23.08 6.74 17.41
C ILE A 351 23.48 5.29 17.69
N THR A 352 23.03 4.35 16.86
CA THR A 352 23.38 2.93 17.01
C THR A 352 24.87 2.69 16.85
N LEU A 353 25.50 3.28 15.83
CA LEU A 353 26.94 3.16 15.61
C LEU A 353 27.75 3.78 16.75
N LYS A 354 27.36 4.96 17.26
CA LYS A 354 28.00 5.58 18.44
C LYS A 354 27.76 4.75 19.70
N PHE A 355 26.58 4.17 19.89
CA PHE A 355 26.28 3.31 21.02
C PHE A 355 27.15 2.05 20.99
N LEU A 356 27.18 1.33 19.86
CA LEU A 356 28.01 0.15 19.63
C LEU A 356 29.50 0.47 19.82
N ALA A 357 29.99 1.56 19.24
CA ALA A 357 31.37 1.99 19.39
C ALA A 357 31.75 2.32 20.85
N ASN A 358 30.78 2.66 21.70
CA ASN A 358 31.00 2.92 23.12
C ASN A 358 30.78 1.72 24.04
N LEU A 359 30.28 0.59 23.52
CA LEU A 359 30.21 -0.65 24.29
C LEU A 359 31.61 -1.09 24.72
N PRO A 360 31.78 -1.63 25.95
CA PRO A 360 33.11 -1.92 26.48
C PRO A 360 33.96 -2.83 25.59
N ILE A 361 33.35 -3.73 24.81
CA ILE A 361 34.10 -4.60 23.89
C ILE A 361 34.68 -3.86 22.68
N TYR A 362 34.04 -2.80 22.20
CA TYR A 362 34.45 -2.04 21.01
C TYR A 362 35.11 -0.68 21.32
N ARG A 363 34.91 -0.14 22.53
CA ARG A 363 35.40 1.18 22.96
C ARG A 363 36.92 1.30 22.77
N GLN A 364 37.39 2.31 22.05
CA GLN A 364 38.83 2.49 21.83
C GLN A 364 39.55 2.90 23.13
N GLY A 365 40.82 2.50 23.27
CA GLY A 365 41.66 2.88 24.42
C GLY A 365 41.48 2.08 25.72
N LEU A 366 40.55 1.12 25.80
CA LEU A 366 40.42 0.24 26.97
C LEU A 366 41.40 -0.94 26.92
N SER A 367 42.00 -1.26 28.06
CA SER A 367 42.79 -2.49 28.25
C SER A 367 41.90 -3.75 28.17
N PRO A 368 42.41 -4.91 27.70
CA PRO A 368 41.60 -6.13 27.62
C PRO A 368 40.97 -6.52 28.97
N PHE A 369 41.73 -6.37 30.06
CA PHE A 369 41.25 -6.60 31.42
C PHE A 369 40.08 -5.67 31.78
N SER A 370 40.19 -4.36 31.54
CA SER A 370 39.11 -3.40 31.83
C SER A 370 37.85 -3.67 31.01
N ARG A 371 38.00 -4.07 29.74
CA ARG A 371 36.86 -4.51 28.91
C ARG A 371 36.15 -5.70 29.54
N GLY A 372 36.94 -6.70 29.92
CA GLY A 372 36.44 -7.88 30.62
C GLY A 372 35.69 -7.49 31.89
N LEU A 373 36.30 -6.65 32.73
CA LEU A 373 35.75 -6.20 34.00
C LEU A 373 34.38 -5.54 33.85
N GLU A 374 34.25 -4.54 32.97
CA GLU A 374 32.96 -3.84 32.74
C GLU A 374 31.87 -4.79 32.25
N ILE A 375 32.21 -5.67 31.28
CA ILE A 375 31.25 -6.64 30.73
C ILE A 375 30.87 -7.67 31.80
N GLY A 376 31.85 -8.18 32.53
CA GLY A 376 31.66 -9.14 33.60
C GLY A 376 30.72 -8.58 34.66
N MET A 377 30.99 -7.36 35.16
CA MET A 377 30.15 -6.70 36.17
C MET A 377 28.69 -6.62 35.76
N ALA A 378 28.40 -6.23 34.52
CA ALA A 378 27.03 -6.18 34.02
C ALA A 378 26.38 -7.58 34.01
N HIS A 379 27.07 -8.61 33.51
CA HIS A 379 26.54 -9.97 33.46
C HIS A 379 26.28 -10.52 34.87
N GLY A 380 27.24 -10.37 35.79
CA GLY A 380 27.06 -10.78 37.17
C GLY A 380 25.88 -10.08 37.85
N TYR A 381 25.73 -8.78 37.62
CA TYR A 381 24.65 -7.98 38.19
C TYR A 381 23.26 -8.44 37.73
N PHE A 382 23.08 -8.72 36.43
CA PHE A 382 21.76 -9.07 35.89
C PHE A 382 21.40 -10.55 36.02
N LEU A 383 22.38 -11.46 36.02
CA LEU A 383 22.13 -12.90 36.04
C LEU A 383 21.54 -13.40 37.37
N ILE A 384 21.75 -12.68 38.49
CA ILE A 384 21.18 -13.07 39.78
C ILE A 384 19.65 -13.04 39.80
N GLY A 385 19.03 -12.07 39.12
CA GLY A 385 17.59 -11.85 39.15
C GLY A 385 16.77 -13.07 38.74
N PRO A 386 17.03 -13.67 37.56
CA PRO A 386 16.37 -14.90 37.13
C PRO A 386 16.53 -16.06 38.12
N PHE A 387 17.73 -16.29 38.68
CA PHE A 387 17.93 -17.39 39.63
C PHE A 387 17.22 -17.16 40.98
N VAL A 388 17.17 -15.91 41.46
CA VAL A 388 16.42 -15.56 42.67
C VAL A 388 14.91 -15.71 42.46
N LYS A 389 14.38 -15.25 41.33
CA LYS A 389 12.93 -15.22 41.08
C LYS A 389 12.35 -16.54 40.60
N LEU A 390 13.11 -17.31 39.82
CA LEU A 390 12.63 -18.52 39.16
C LEU A 390 13.31 -19.79 39.69
N GLY A 391 14.27 -19.66 40.61
CA GLY A 391 14.98 -20.79 41.20
C GLY A 391 14.07 -21.70 42.06
N PRO A 392 14.54 -22.93 42.34
CA PRO A 392 13.80 -23.90 43.16
C PRO A 392 13.63 -23.46 44.62
N LEU A 393 14.51 -22.57 45.12
CA LEU A 393 14.49 -22.06 46.49
C LEU A 393 13.91 -20.63 46.62
N ARG A 394 13.23 -20.13 45.57
CA ARG A 394 12.71 -18.75 45.48
C ARG A 394 11.73 -18.37 46.61
N ASP A 395 11.03 -19.35 47.18
CA ASP A 395 10.02 -19.16 48.23
C ASP A 395 10.59 -19.37 49.64
N THR A 396 11.91 -19.36 49.79
CA THR A 396 12.61 -19.57 51.07
C THR A 396 13.39 -18.33 51.50
N GLU A 397 13.72 -18.23 52.79
CA GLU A 397 14.60 -17.17 53.31
C GLU A 397 16.02 -17.20 52.71
N LEU A 398 16.39 -18.31 52.06
CA LEU A 398 17.68 -18.52 51.41
C LEU A 398 17.66 -18.19 49.90
N ALA A 399 16.57 -17.62 49.37
CA ALA A 399 16.41 -17.37 47.93
C ALA A 399 17.56 -16.54 47.33
N ASN A 400 18.01 -15.49 48.05
CA ASN A 400 19.09 -14.62 47.58
C ASN A 400 20.45 -15.35 47.58
N GLN A 401 20.76 -16.13 48.63
CA GLN A 401 22.00 -16.91 48.73
C GLN A 401 22.04 -18.01 47.66
N ALA A 402 20.92 -18.71 47.47
CA ALA A 402 20.79 -19.73 46.43
C ALA A 402 20.94 -19.14 45.02
N GLY A 403 20.35 -17.96 44.80
CA GLY A 403 20.49 -17.21 43.54
C GLY A 403 21.92 -16.76 43.27
N LEU A 404 22.63 -16.26 44.30
CA LEU A 404 24.05 -15.89 44.20
C LEU A 404 24.92 -17.11 43.84
N LEU A 405 24.76 -18.23 44.54
CA LEU A 405 25.55 -19.44 44.29
C LEU A 405 25.31 -20.00 42.89
N SER A 406 24.06 -20.00 42.43
CA SER A 406 23.68 -20.45 41.09
C SER A 406 24.25 -19.52 40.01
N THR A 407 24.25 -18.22 40.26
CA THR A 407 24.87 -17.21 39.39
C THR A 407 26.38 -17.43 39.30
N ILE A 408 27.07 -17.58 40.43
CA ILE A 408 28.52 -17.86 40.46
C ILE A 408 28.83 -19.15 39.70
N GLY A 409 28.02 -20.20 39.89
CA GLY A 409 28.16 -21.46 39.15
C GLY A 409 28.08 -21.26 37.63
N LEU A 410 27.07 -20.54 37.14
CA LEU A 410 26.93 -20.22 35.73
C LEU A 410 28.10 -19.36 35.21
N LEU A 411 28.53 -18.37 36.00
CA LEU A 411 29.65 -17.50 35.64
C LEU A 411 30.96 -18.29 35.51
N LEU A 412 31.22 -19.27 36.38
CA LEU A 412 32.39 -20.16 36.25
C LEU A 412 32.34 -20.97 34.96
N ILE A 413 31.17 -21.51 34.59
CA ILE A 413 31.00 -22.23 33.31
C ILE A 413 31.30 -21.29 32.14
N LEU A 414 30.73 -20.08 32.14
CA LEU A 414 30.97 -19.09 31.09
C LEU A 414 32.43 -18.65 31.01
N SER A 415 33.13 -18.50 32.14
CA SER A 415 34.58 -18.22 32.18
C SER A 415 35.40 -19.33 31.53
N ILE A 416 35.04 -20.59 31.77
CA ILE A 416 35.67 -21.75 31.10
C ILE A 416 35.38 -21.72 29.60
N CYS A 417 34.14 -21.43 29.20
CA CYS A 417 33.78 -21.28 27.78
C CYS A 417 34.57 -20.17 27.08
N LEU A 418 34.72 -19.01 27.73
CA LEU A 418 35.52 -17.89 27.21
C LEU A 418 37.00 -18.26 27.09
N TRP A 419 37.54 -18.99 28.07
CA TRP A 419 38.91 -19.50 28.02
C TRP A 419 39.12 -20.49 26.87
N LEU A 420 38.20 -21.45 26.69
CA LEU A 420 38.24 -22.41 25.58
C LEU A 420 38.17 -21.71 24.22
N TYR A 421 37.24 -20.76 24.08
CA TYR A 421 37.11 -19.96 22.86
C TYR A 421 38.41 -19.23 22.54
N GLY A 422 39.03 -18.57 23.52
CA GLY A 422 40.29 -17.87 23.32
C GLY A 422 41.44 -18.80 22.95
N SER A 423 41.48 -19.97 23.58
CA SER A 423 42.51 -20.98 23.33
C SER A 423 42.41 -21.58 21.93
N VAL A 424 41.21 -21.70 21.36
CA VAL A 424 41.02 -22.27 20.01
C VAL A 424 41.06 -21.20 18.92
N SER A 425 40.43 -20.05 19.14
CA SER A 425 40.17 -19.06 18.08
C SER A 425 41.36 -18.16 17.77
N PHE A 426 42.34 -18.07 18.67
CA PHE A 426 43.55 -17.26 18.50
C PHE A 426 44.82 -18.11 18.32
N GLN A 427 44.68 -19.38 17.92
CA GLN A 427 45.79 -20.25 17.53
C GLN A 427 45.90 -20.35 15.99
N GLY A 428 47.07 -20.00 15.44
CA GLY A 428 47.41 -20.20 14.02
C GLY A 428 47.33 -18.94 13.15
N SER A 429 47.53 -19.11 11.83
CA SER A 429 47.64 -18.06 10.82
C SER A 429 46.30 -17.56 10.24
N LYS A 430 45.17 -18.07 10.73
CA LYS A 430 43.84 -17.62 10.28
C LYS A 430 43.38 -16.45 11.15
N PRO A 431 42.95 -15.32 10.56
CA PRO A 431 42.39 -14.22 11.33
C PRO A 431 41.09 -14.65 12.02
N PRO A 432 40.83 -14.19 13.26
CA PRO A 432 39.59 -14.48 13.96
C PRO A 432 38.38 -13.94 13.19
N GLN A 433 37.25 -14.65 13.26
CA GLN A 433 35.99 -14.17 12.65
C GLN A 433 35.40 -13.04 13.50
N GLY A 434 35.10 -11.90 12.85
CA GLY A 434 34.45 -10.73 13.47
C GLY A 434 35.35 -9.50 13.63
N GLU A 435 34.72 -8.34 13.84
CA GLU A 435 35.41 -7.07 14.04
C GLU A 435 35.79 -6.87 15.52
N LEU A 436 36.93 -7.41 15.92
CA LEU A 436 37.51 -7.16 17.24
C LEU A 436 38.54 -6.01 17.18
N PRO A 437 38.70 -5.21 18.25
CA PRO A 437 39.83 -4.29 18.38
C PRO A 437 41.17 -5.03 18.28
N GLU A 438 42.22 -4.37 17.78
CA GLU A 438 43.56 -4.97 17.64
C GLU A 438 44.07 -5.59 18.95
N ASN A 439 43.81 -4.93 20.08
CA ASN A 439 44.20 -5.41 21.40
C ASN A 439 43.33 -6.57 21.94
N MET A 440 42.46 -7.17 21.13
CA MET A 440 41.63 -8.33 21.47
C MET A 440 41.86 -9.52 20.54
N LYS A 441 42.81 -9.42 19.59
CA LYS A 441 43.07 -10.44 18.55
C LYS A 441 44.14 -11.46 18.92
N THR A 442 44.64 -11.46 20.16
CA THR A 442 45.67 -12.40 20.61
C THR A 442 45.17 -13.27 21.75
N ALA A 443 45.72 -14.49 21.86
CA ALA A 443 45.41 -15.39 22.98
C ALA A 443 45.74 -14.75 24.34
N LYS A 444 46.85 -13.99 24.41
CA LYS A 444 47.24 -13.27 25.62
C LYS A 444 46.20 -12.22 26.03
N SER A 445 45.81 -11.34 25.11
CA SER A 445 44.79 -10.32 25.38
C SER A 445 43.44 -10.93 25.74
N TRP A 446 43.06 -12.04 25.11
CA TRP A 446 41.81 -12.71 25.43
C TRP A 446 41.82 -13.36 26.82
N SER A 447 42.98 -13.88 27.24
CA SER A 447 43.17 -14.38 28.60
C SER A 447 43.02 -13.27 29.64
N GLU A 448 43.63 -12.10 29.40
CA GLU A 448 43.48 -10.90 30.24
C GLU A 448 42.02 -10.42 30.30
N PHE A 449 41.32 -10.44 29.17
CA PHE A 449 39.89 -10.18 29.10
C PHE A 449 39.07 -11.16 29.94
N ASN A 450 39.32 -12.46 29.82
CA ASN A 450 38.60 -13.47 30.59
C ASN A 450 38.85 -13.34 32.10
N ALA A 451 40.08 -13.01 32.50
CA ALA A 451 40.42 -12.72 33.89
C ALA A 451 39.62 -11.50 34.41
N GLY A 452 39.58 -10.41 33.63
CA GLY A 452 38.77 -9.24 33.94
C GLY A 452 37.28 -9.57 34.03
N TRP A 453 36.76 -10.34 33.07
CA TRP A 453 35.36 -10.77 33.03
C TRP A 453 34.98 -11.58 34.27
N THR A 454 35.83 -12.54 34.66
CA THR A 454 35.59 -13.39 35.82
C THR A 454 35.56 -12.58 37.12
N VAL A 455 36.55 -11.69 37.32
CA VAL A 455 36.59 -10.80 38.49
C VAL A 455 35.39 -9.87 38.50
N GLY A 456 35.09 -9.25 37.36
CA GLY A 456 33.97 -8.33 37.21
C GLY A 456 32.64 -9.00 37.48
N SER A 457 32.42 -10.20 36.95
CA SER A 457 31.16 -10.92 37.11
C SER A 457 30.92 -11.38 38.54
N CYS A 458 31.95 -11.85 39.23
CA CYS A 458 31.83 -12.17 40.65
C CYS A 458 31.52 -10.92 41.48
N GLY A 459 32.19 -9.79 41.18
CA GLY A 459 31.92 -8.50 41.83
C GLY A 459 30.51 -7.97 41.59
N GLY A 460 30.04 -8.02 40.34
CA GLY A 460 28.68 -7.59 39.97
C GLY A 460 27.59 -8.45 40.59
N ALA A 461 27.78 -9.78 40.63
CA ALA A 461 26.85 -10.69 41.29
C ALA A 461 26.79 -10.47 42.80
N LEU A 462 27.94 -10.27 43.46
CA LEU A 462 28.00 -9.95 44.88
C LEU A 462 27.34 -8.61 45.17
N PHE A 463 27.59 -7.58 44.35
CA PHE A 463 26.97 -6.27 44.50
C PHE A 463 25.44 -6.35 44.39
N ALA A 464 24.92 -7.05 43.37
CA ALA A 464 23.48 -7.23 43.22
C ALA A 464 22.86 -8.04 44.37
N PHE A 465 23.56 -9.07 44.88
CA PHE A 465 23.15 -9.81 46.07
C PHE A 465 23.06 -8.90 47.30
N LEU A 466 24.02 -8.02 47.52
CA LEU A 466 24.01 -7.06 48.63
C LEU A 466 22.84 -6.09 48.51
N LEU A 467 22.52 -5.60 47.32
CA LEU A 467 21.34 -4.75 47.09
C LEU A 467 20.03 -5.48 47.38
N LEU A 468 19.90 -6.73 46.92
CA LEU A 468 18.70 -7.53 47.16
C LEU A 468 18.52 -7.84 48.66
N THR A 469 19.62 -8.10 49.36
CA THR A 469 19.61 -8.46 50.79
C THR A 469 19.42 -7.24 51.70
N ASN A 470 19.85 -6.06 51.26
CA ASN A 470 19.76 -4.80 52.03
C ASN A 470 18.79 -3.79 51.39
N SER A 471 17.81 -4.27 50.63
CA SER A 471 16.91 -3.40 49.84
C SER A 471 16.19 -2.34 50.69
N SER A 472 15.89 -2.64 51.96
CA SER A 472 15.30 -1.70 52.92
C SER A 472 16.17 -0.49 53.29
N PHE A 473 17.46 -0.51 52.97
CA PHE A 473 18.36 0.64 53.16
C PHE A 473 18.48 1.53 51.92
N PHE A 474 18.07 1.02 50.76
CA PHE A 474 18.24 1.69 49.47
C PHE A 474 16.93 2.13 48.80
N PHE A 475 15.79 1.56 49.22
CA PHE A 475 14.46 1.83 48.69
C PHE A 475 13.40 1.94 49.78
#